data_AF-A0A534V1E4-F1
#
_entry.id   AF-A0A534V1E4-F1
#
_cell.length_a   1.000
_cell.length_b   1.000
_cell.length_c   1.000
_cell.angle_alpha   90.00
_cell.angle_beta   90.00
_cell.angle_gamma   90.00
#
_symmetry.space_group_name_H-M   'P 1'
#
loop_
_entity.id
_entity.type
_entity.pdbx_description
1 polymer ?
#
loop_
_entity_poly.entity_id
_entity_poly.type
_entity_poly.pdbx_seq_one_letter_code
_entity_poly.pdbx_strand_id
1 'polypeptide(L)'
;MPPRAWRPPYDGEPTPVNRKIIGRADHVRRAAAEGKGGRCGVGKPGDGATRRACTDASAARISCRPCVERLRRRGRSAHNGGRSCECNSSSRRSRCWRCSARAAPTHQKSAQRAEGLLPPEILKHYQHNEYVNPISDWPANVYNWPEDFQAGSKQNTGRYTTGKLGEILETASGKQPAYIIGFPFPEIDPADPAAAVKILWNFYYRTYYFGNLRAESQLNMMSPGSLERRLDVDVSFMYYDGVPEQERVKNNPQNFLYQQLVVVNSPNDLQGTGSLSWRYRDPQKRDSSWAYVPALRRVRAVSPANRSDGFLGSDMSQDDGPFFDGKPEDFDWKLKGEVDQLRLVDPMNLQGKSGNNWLSNGGWRADWPADLKFLGYMDPQWRGVSWAPIAAGLAKRRFYVIEGTPRDKYYLFGKIELYLDKISFQGAWNRKFGWKGELLNIEQVMAWNPHTVTRPNGKKDWVQGTNQAFQCAESIKLERATVAGIKSSPTANFDARLTFDPKLFDLDALSQHGK
;
A
#
# COMPACT_ATOMS: atom_id res chain seq x y z
N MET A 1 54.10 -13.76 -0.11
CA MET A 1 53.39 -14.30 1.08
C MET A 1 51.98 -13.71 1.09
N PRO A 2 50.91 -14.53 1.00
CA PRO A 2 49.54 -14.00 1.01
C PRO A 2 49.06 -13.78 2.46
N PRO A 3 48.24 -12.75 2.75
CA PRO A 3 47.56 -12.64 4.03
C PRO A 3 46.23 -13.43 4.05
N ARG A 4 45.98 -13.99 5.23
CA ARG A 4 45.03 -15.04 5.62
C ARG A 4 43.55 -14.73 5.34
N ALA A 5 42.84 -15.79 4.95
CA ALA A 5 41.38 -15.87 4.93
C ALA A 5 40.78 -15.79 6.34
N TRP A 6 39.71 -15.02 6.48
CA TRP A 6 38.93 -14.85 7.71
C TRP A 6 37.86 -15.95 7.78
N ARG A 7 37.82 -16.72 8.88
CA ARG A 7 36.74 -17.69 9.19
C ARG A 7 35.78 -17.06 10.20
N PRO A 8 34.46 -17.15 10.03
CA PRO A 8 33.50 -16.78 11.08
C PRO A 8 33.46 -17.85 12.18
N PRO A 9 33.27 -17.48 13.47
CA PRO A 9 33.02 -18.45 14.53
C PRO A 9 31.52 -18.66 14.76
N TYR A 10 31.21 -19.85 15.30
CA TYR A 10 29.94 -20.33 15.88
C TYR A 10 29.03 -21.22 15.02
N ASP A 11 29.40 -22.51 15.00
CA ASP A 11 28.46 -23.61 15.17
C ASP A 11 28.35 -23.93 16.67
N GLY A 12 27.14 -24.03 17.22
CA GLY A 12 26.93 -24.43 18.62
C GLY A 12 25.46 -24.58 18.98
N GLU A 13 25.05 -25.82 19.29
CA GLU A 13 23.74 -26.21 19.83
C GLU A 13 23.42 -25.53 21.18
N PRO A 14 22.12 -25.38 21.54
CA PRO A 14 21.73 -24.63 22.73
C PRO A 14 21.73 -25.48 24.01
N THR A 15 22.47 -25.04 25.04
CA THR A 15 22.29 -25.50 26.43
C THR A 15 21.37 -24.59 27.25
N PRO A 16 20.68 -25.11 28.29
CA PRO A 16 19.43 -24.55 28.78
C PRO A 16 19.57 -23.91 30.17
N VAL A 17 19.66 -22.58 30.27
CA VAL A 17 19.46 -21.88 31.57
C VAL A 17 18.93 -20.46 31.33
N ASN A 18 17.63 -20.25 31.53
CA ASN A 18 17.09 -19.05 32.22
C ASN A 18 15.58 -19.18 32.47
N ARG A 19 15.18 -20.23 33.20
CA ARG A 19 13.96 -20.20 34.03
C ARG A 19 14.26 -19.37 35.29
N LYS A 20 14.17 -18.04 35.20
CA LYS A 20 14.08 -17.17 36.39
C LYS A 20 13.68 -15.72 36.09
N ILE A 21 12.81 -15.50 35.10
CA ILE A 21 12.08 -14.24 34.94
C ILE A 21 10.64 -14.55 34.50
N ILE A 22 9.97 -15.45 35.22
CA ILE A 22 8.53 -15.76 35.06
C ILE A 22 7.97 -15.93 36.47
N GLY A 23 7.95 -14.84 37.24
CA GLY A 23 7.48 -14.85 38.62
C GLY A 23 6.93 -13.52 39.12
N ARG A 24 6.72 -12.54 38.23
CA ARG A 24 6.20 -11.21 38.60
C ARG A 24 5.04 -10.70 37.74
N ALA A 25 4.52 -11.51 36.83
CA ALA A 25 3.38 -11.15 35.97
C ALA A 25 2.02 -11.67 36.47
N ASP A 26 2.00 -12.58 37.46
CA ASP A 26 0.76 -13.24 37.92
C ASP A 26 0.02 -12.50 39.05
N HIS A 27 0.57 -11.41 39.60
CA HIS A 27 -0.07 -10.69 40.71
C HIS A 27 -0.99 -9.54 40.30
N VAL A 28 -1.09 -9.21 39.01
CA VAL A 28 -1.93 -8.10 38.51
C VAL A 28 -3.21 -8.57 37.79
N ARG A 29 -3.36 -9.88 37.52
CA ARG A 29 -4.53 -10.44 36.80
C ARG A 29 -5.59 -11.11 37.68
N ARG A 30 -5.49 -11.02 39.01
CA ARG A 30 -6.46 -11.61 39.96
C ARG A 30 -7.37 -10.62 40.71
N ALA A 31 -7.35 -9.33 40.37
CA ALA A 31 -8.16 -8.32 41.06
C ALA A 31 -9.39 -7.81 40.27
N ALA A 32 -9.72 -8.38 39.12
CA ALA A 32 -10.82 -7.91 38.26
C ALA A 32 -11.99 -8.90 38.11
N ALA A 33 -12.04 -9.95 38.93
CA ALA A 33 -13.05 -10.99 38.82
C ALA A 33 -13.56 -11.44 40.18
N GLU A 34 -14.07 -10.52 41.01
CA GLU A 34 -14.91 -10.83 42.16
C GLU A 34 -15.60 -9.54 42.67
N GLY A 35 -16.93 -9.51 42.59
CA GLY A 35 -17.73 -8.34 43.00
C GLY A 35 -19.22 -8.57 42.85
N LYS A 36 -19.76 -9.55 43.58
CA LYS A 36 -21.21 -9.76 43.76
C LYS A 36 -21.78 -8.72 44.73
N GLY A 37 -22.87 -8.06 44.32
CA GLY A 37 -24.13 -7.84 45.06
C GLY A 37 -24.15 -7.04 46.37
N GLY A 38 -25.07 -6.06 46.46
CA GLY A 38 -25.58 -5.62 47.77
C GLY A 38 -26.25 -4.23 47.87
N ARG A 39 -27.58 -4.23 47.73
CA ARG A 39 -28.62 -3.46 48.47
C ARG A 39 -28.82 -1.94 48.32
N CYS A 40 -30.12 -1.65 48.27
CA CYS A 40 -30.83 -0.38 48.33
C CYS A 40 -30.64 0.41 49.64
N GLY A 41 -30.71 1.73 49.54
CA GLY A 41 -30.94 2.65 50.66
C GLY A 41 -31.75 3.86 50.16
N VAL A 42 -32.88 4.11 50.81
CA VAL A 42 -33.84 5.20 50.58
C VAL A 42 -33.48 6.38 51.49
N GLY A 43 -33.52 7.61 50.97
CA GLY A 43 -33.49 8.86 51.73
C GLY A 43 -33.64 10.10 50.83
N LYS A 44 -34.79 10.79 50.94
CA LYS A 44 -35.20 12.05 50.28
C LYS A 44 -34.88 13.29 51.18
N PRO A 45 -35.27 14.54 50.84
CA PRO A 45 -35.05 15.34 49.62
C PRO A 45 -34.60 16.80 49.97
N GLY A 46 -34.24 17.62 48.96
CA GLY A 46 -34.06 19.08 49.13
C GLY A 46 -34.07 19.83 47.80
N ASP A 47 -35.20 20.50 47.55
CA ASP A 47 -35.57 21.62 46.65
C ASP A 47 -34.52 22.22 45.66
N GLY A 48 -34.86 22.60 44.43
CA GLY A 48 -36.17 23.05 43.94
C GLY A 48 -36.30 23.13 42.40
N ALA A 49 -37.53 23.51 42.04
CA ALA A 49 -38.20 23.57 40.75
C ALA A 49 -37.41 24.32 39.65
N THR A 50 -37.54 24.00 38.36
CA THR A 50 -38.76 24.15 37.54
C THR A 50 -38.89 23.14 36.38
N ARG A 51 -40.10 22.60 36.22
CA ARG A 51 -40.57 21.80 35.07
C ARG A 51 -41.46 22.64 34.13
N ARG A 52 -41.59 22.10 32.90
CA ARG A 52 -42.63 22.25 31.84
C ARG A 52 -42.15 23.10 30.65
N ALA A 53 -42.36 22.74 29.39
CA ALA A 53 -43.24 21.74 28.77
C ALA A 53 -42.68 21.25 27.41
N CYS A 54 -43.07 20.03 27.03
CA CYS A 54 -43.05 19.54 25.65
C CYS A 54 -44.21 20.17 24.87
N THR A 55 -43.97 20.59 23.62
CA THR A 55 -44.92 20.49 22.48
C THR A 55 -44.21 20.76 21.15
N ASP A 56 -44.57 19.93 20.17
CA ASP A 56 -44.61 20.17 18.72
C ASP A 56 -43.36 20.13 17.85
N ALA A 57 -43.27 19.00 17.13
CA ALA A 57 -42.64 18.88 15.82
C ALA A 57 -43.42 19.71 14.79
N SER A 58 -42.75 20.69 14.18
CA SER A 58 -43.23 21.32 12.95
C SER A 58 -42.07 21.59 12.00
N ALA A 59 -42.19 21.03 10.80
CA ALA A 59 -41.27 21.15 9.69
C ALA A 59 -40.99 22.61 9.33
N ALA A 60 -39.73 23.01 9.37
CA ALA A 60 -39.28 24.31 8.89
C ALA A 60 -39.37 24.38 7.36
N ARG A 61 -40.44 25.00 6.86
CA ARG A 61 -40.50 25.52 5.47
C ARG A 61 -39.57 26.72 5.37
N ILE A 62 -38.40 26.53 4.76
CA ILE A 62 -37.52 27.65 4.39
C ILE A 62 -38.19 28.41 3.24
N SER A 63 -38.53 29.68 3.48
CA SER A 63 -39.17 30.56 2.51
C SER A 63 -38.15 31.03 1.45
N CYS A 64 -38.41 30.72 0.18
CA CYS A 64 -37.68 31.28 -0.97
C CYS A 64 -38.15 32.70 -1.29
N ARG A 65 -37.90 33.67 -0.40
CA ARG A 65 -38.27 35.09 -0.62
C ARG A 65 -37.15 36.13 -0.82
N PRO A 66 -35.83 35.87 -0.69
CA PRO A 66 -34.84 36.90 -1.05
C PRO A 66 -34.38 36.87 -2.53
N CYS A 67 -34.91 35.98 -3.39
CA CYS A 67 -34.38 35.79 -4.74
C CYS A 67 -35.19 36.48 -5.86
N VAL A 68 -36.33 37.10 -5.55
CA VAL A 68 -37.25 37.67 -6.55
C VAL A 68 -37.12 39.20 -6.70
N GLU A 69 -36.37 39.87 -5.83
CA GLU A 69 -36.31 41.35 -5.84
C GLU A 69 -34.99 41.94 -6.39
N ARG A 70 -34.05 41.08 -6.82
CA ARG A 70 -32.76 41.50 -7.40
C ARG A 70 -32.58 41.21 -8.89
N LEU A 71 -33.66 40.91 -9.61
CA LEU A 71 -33.66 40.64 -11.07
C LEU A 71 -34.68 41.50 -11.83
N ARG A 72 -34.82 42.78 -11.46
CA ARG A 72 -35.58 43.79 -12.22
C ARG A 72 -34.78 45.01 -12.67
N ARG A 73 -33.48 45.08 -12.36
CA ARG A 73 -32.61 46.18 -12.82
C ARG A 73 -31.24 45.65 -13.22
N ARG A 74 -31.09 45.43 -14.53
CA ARG A 74 -29.88 45.39 -15.37
C ARG A 74 -30.02 44.26 -16.38
N GLY A 75 -30.43 44.61 -17.59
CA GLY A 75 -30.24 43.77 -18.76
C GLY A 75 -28.74 43.64 -19.07
N ARG A 76 -28.37 42.45 -19.56
CA ARG A 76 -27.04 41.95 -19.97
C ARG A 76 -26.42 40.95 -18.97
N SER A 77 -26.39 39.70 -19.44
CA SER A 77 -25.46 38.59 -19.16
C SER A 77 -24.74 38.57 -17.82
N ALA A 78 -25.03 37.55 -17.01
CA ALA A 78 -24.15 37.07 -15.95
C ALA A 78 -23.98 35.55 -16.09
N HIS A 79 -22.76 35.11 -16.35
CA HIS A 79 -22.36 33.70 -16.22
C HIS A 79 -22.05 33.41 -14.76
N ASN A 80 -22.78 32.45 -14.18
CA ASN A 80 -22.38 31.81 -12.92
C ASN A 80 -22.72 30.32 -13.01
N GLY A 81 -21.81 29.48 -12.53
CA GLY A 81 -21.71 28.06 -12.87
C GLY A 81 -23.02 27.25 -12.85
N GLY A 82 -23.22 26.49 -13.93
CA GLY A 82 -23.89 25.18 -13.87
C GLY A 82 -25.42 25.13 -13.94
N ARG A 83 -26.13 26.16 -14.41
CA ARG A 83 -27.59 26.06 -14.65
C ARG A 83 -28.01 26.75 -15.95
N SER A 84 -28.65 26.02 -16.85
CA SER A 84 -29.47 26.59 -17.92
C SER A 84 -30.95 26.53 -17.51
N CYS A 85 -31.67 27.63 -17.68
CA CYS A 85 -33.12 27.69 -17.55
C CYS A 85 -33.69 28.21 -18.87
N GLU A 86 -34.50 27.40 -19.55
CA GLU A 86 -35.36 27.89 -20.64
C GLU A 86 -36.77 28.15 -20.11
N CYS A 87 -37.29 29.35 -20.37
CA CYS A 87 -38.69 29.69 -20.16
C CYS A 87 -39.32 29.91 -21.53
N ASN A 88 -40.33 29.11 -21.88
CA ASN A 88 -41.16 29.38 -23.06
C ASN A 88 -42.31 30.32 -22.66
N SER A 89 -42.38 31.49 -23.29
CA SER A 89 -43.40 32.50 -23.03
C SER A 89 -44.65 32.24 -23.85
N SER A 90 -45.52 31.33 -23.39
CA SER A 90 -46.92 31.36 -23.78
C SER A 90 -47.81 30.68 -22.72
N SER A 91 -48.85 31.40 -22.30
CA SER A 91 -49.96 31.02 -21.41
C SER A 91 -49.79 31.20 -19.87
N ARG A 92 -50.84 31.80 -19.28
CA ARG A 92 -50.97 32.38 -17.93
C ARG A 92 -51.15 31.37 -16.77
N ARG A 93 -50.53 30.19 -16.78
CA ARG A 93 -50.57 29.27 -15.62
C ARG A 93 -49.23 28.60 -15.36
N SER A 94 -48.49 29.14 -14.39
CA SER A 94 -47.21 28.59 -13.93
C SER A 94 -47.44 27.31 -13.11
N ARG A 95 -47.26 26.12 -13.72
CA ARG A 95 -46.93 24.89 -12.98
C ARG A 95 -45.46 24.56 -13.24
N CYS A 96 -44.61 24.72 -12.23
CA CYS A 96 -43.23 24.22 -12.28
C CYS A 96 -43.25 22.69 -12.23
N TRP A 97 -42.92 22.04 -13.34
CA TRP A 97 -42.60 20.61 -13.36
C TRP A 97 -41.09 20.42 -13.27
N ARG A 98 -40.68 19.54 -12.36
CA ARG A 98 -39.35 18.91 -12.17
C ARG A 98 -38.12 19.70 -12.65
N CYS A 99 -37.37 20.25 -11.70
CA CYS A 99 -35.92 20.37 -11.86
C CYS A 99 -35.29 18.97 -11.76
N SER A 100 -34.82 18.39 -12.86
CA SER A 100 -33.86 17.30 -12.77
C SER A 100 -32.50 17.90 -12.43
N ALA A 101 -32.13 17.88 -11.15
CA ALA A 101 -30.72 17.92 -10.81
C ALA A 101 -30.06 16.72 -11.51
N ARG A 102 -28.95 16.92 -12.23
CA ARG A 102 -28.05 15.80 -12.51
C ARG A 102 -27.68 15.23 -11.15
N ALA A 103 -28.26 14.07 -10.81
CA ALA A 103 -27.96 13.39 -9.58
C ALA A 103 -26.45 13.13 -9.57
N ALA A 104 -25.75 13.61 -8.56
CA ALA A 104 -24.51 12.97 -8.14
C ALA A 104 -24.81 11.46 -8.05
N PRO A 105 -23.96 10.57 -8.58
CA PRO A 105 -24.22 9.14 -8.53
C PRO A 105 -24.52 8.77 -7.08
N THR A 106 -25.76 8.37 -6.80
CA THR A 106 -26.22 8.08 -5.44
C THR A 106 -25.38 6.94 -4.88
N HIS A 107 -24.78 7.14 -3.70
CA HIS A 107 -23.80 6.26 -3.06
C HIS A 107 -24.19 4.77 -3.03
N GLN A 108 -25.49 4.49 -2.90
CA GLN A 108 -26.08 3.14 -2.96
C GLN A 108 -25.82 2.42 -4.30
N LYS A 109 -25.66 3.15 -5.41
CA LYS A 109 -25.35 2.58 -6.73
C LYS A 109 -23.90 2.09 -6.81
N SER A 110 -22.96 2.69 -6.08
CA SER A 110 -21.56 2.23 -6.07
C SER A 110 -21.44 0.92 -5.29
N ALA A 111 -22.08 0.83 -4.12
CA ALA A 111 -22.12 -0.41 -3.33
C ALA A 111 -22.76 -1.57 -4.12
N GLN A 112 -23.91 -1.35 -4.76
CA GLN A 112 -24.58 -2.37 -5.60
C GLN A 112 -23.73 -2.83 -6.78
N ARG A 113 -22.96 -1.91 -7.40
CA ARG A 113 -22.07 -2.26 -8.52
C ARG A 113 -20.80 -2.98 -8.09
N ALA A 114 -20.44 -2.90 -6.82
CA ALA A 114 -19.23 -3.50 -6.25
C ALA A 114 -19.49 -4.83 -5.53
N GLU A 115 -20.77 -5.18 -5.33
CA GLU A 115 -21.17 -6.43 -4.67
C GLU A 115 -20.61 -7.66 -5.39
N GLY A 116 -19.97 -8.55 -4.63
CA GLY A 116 -19.27 -9.73 -5.17
C GLY A 116 -17.97 -9.44 -5.94
N LEU A 117 -17.58 -8.17 -6.10
CA LEU A 117 -16.38 -7.75 -6.84
C LEU A 117 -15.31 -7.11 -5.95
N LEU A 118 -15.48 -7.09 -4.63
CA LEU A 118 -14.50 -6.60 -3.67
C LEU A 118 -14.32 -7.62 -2.53
N PRO A 119 -13.17 -7.61 -1.82
CA PRO A 119 -13.06 -8.30 -0.54
C PRO A 119 -14.20 -7.84 0.40
N PRO A 120 -14.85 -8.74 1.17
CA PRO A 120 -16.00 -8.39 2.01
C PRO A 120 -15.73 -7.22 2.97
N GLU A 121 -14.54 -7.19 3.55
CA GLU A 121 -14.07 -6.13 4.44
C GLU A 121 -13.99 -4.76 3.74
N ILE A 122 -13.61 -4.70 2.46
CA ILE A 122 -13.59 -3.46 1.69
C ILE A 122 -14.99 -3.08 1.20
N LEU A 123 -15.80 -4.06 0.80
CA LEU A 123 -17.19 -3.84 0.40
C LEU A 123 -18.00 -3.18 1.53
N LYS A 124 -17.72 -3.53 2.79
CA LYS A 124 -18.35 -2.93 3.97
C LYS A 124 -18.21 -1.41 4.00
N HIS A 125 -17.03 -0.86 3.66
CA HIS A 125 -16.85 0.58 3.59
C HIS A 125 -17.78 1.23 2.55
N TYR A 126 -17.94 0.62 1.37
CA TYR A 126 -18.87 1.15 0.36
C TYR A 126 -20.33 1.04 0.81
N GLN A 127 -20.70 -0.05 1.50
CA GLN A 127 -22.05 -0.24 2.05
C GLN A 127 -22.38 0.81 3.12
N HIS A 128 -21.39 1.23 3.90
CA HIS A 128 -21.51 2.27 4.93
C HIS A 128 -21.31 3.70 4.40
N ASN A 129 -21.02 3.87 3.11
CA ASN A 129 -20.60 5.14 2.50
C ASN A 129 -19.33 5.74 3.12
N GLU A 130 -18.48 4.89 3.69
CA GLU A 130 -17.17 5.24 4.21
C GLU A 130 -16.15 5.36 3.08
N TYR A 131 -16.34 4.63 1.98
CA TYR A 131 -15.59 4.77 0.72
C TYR A 131 -16.55 5.17 -0.40
N VAL A 132 -16.09 6.04 -1.32
CA VAL A 132 -16.85 6.45 -2.51
C VAL A 132 -15.86 6.66 -3.65
N ASN A 133 -15.92 5.81 -4.67
CA ASN A 133 -15.01 5.88 -5.83
C ASN A 133 -15.78 5.67 -7.13
N PRO A 134 -15.49 6.44 -8.19
CA PRO A 134 -16.05 6.19 -9.52
C PRO A 134 -15.43 4.94 -10.13
N ILE A 135 -16.23 4.17 -10.87
CA ILE A 135 -15.72 3.08 -11.70
C ILE A 135 -15.17 3.68 -12.99
N SER A 136 -13.93 3.32 -13.33
CA SER A 136 -13.19 3.73 -14.51
C SER A 136 -12.91 2.50 -15.38
N ASP A 137 -12.89 2.71 -16.69
CA ASP A 137 -12.47 1.67 -17.63
C ASP A 137 -10.94 1.56 -17.63
N TRP A 138 -10.45 0.32 -17.53
CA TRP A 138 -9.04 0.01 -17.70
C TRP A 138 -8.88 -1.25 -18.52
N PRO A 139 -9.05 -1.15 -19.86
CA PRO A 139 -9.04 -2.31 -20.73
C PRO A 139 -7.63 -2.92 -20.82
N ALA A 140 -7.58 -4.21 -21.13
CA ALA A 140 -6.36 -5.01 -21.11
C ALA A 140 -5.24 -4.43 -21.99
N ASN A 141 -5.59 -3.88 -23.16
CA ASN A 141 -4.68 -3.34 -24.16
C ASN A 141 -4.06 -1.98 -23.80
N VAL A 142 -4.53 -1.32 -22.75
CA VAL A 142 -3.95 -0.05 -22.28
C VAL A 142 -2.69 -0.31 -21.44
N TYR A 143 -2.61 -1.45 -20.75
CA TYR A 143 -1.42 -1.80 -20.00
C TYR A 143 -0.38 -2.43 -20.92
N ASN A 144 0.69 -1.69 -21.21
CA ASN A 144 1.78 -2.15 -22.05
C ASN A 144 3.06 -2.36 -21.27
N TRP A 145 3.86 -3.32 -21.75
CA TRP A 145 5.19 -3.60 -21.23
C TRP A 145 6.26 -3.03 -22.15
N PRO A 146 7.39 -2.57 -21.59
CA PRO A 146 8.57 -2.12 -22.34
C PRO A 146 9.09 -3.18 -23.32
N GLU A 147 9.65 -2.74 -24.44
CA GLU A 147 10.06 -3.62 -25.53
C GLU A 147 11.15 -4.62 -25.10
N ASP A 148 12.11 -4.18 -24.29
CA ASP A 148 13.18 -5.02 -23.73
C ASP A 148 12.63 -6.04 -22.71
N PHE A 149 11.70 -5.62 -21.86
CA PHE A 149 11.01 -6.51 -20.92
C PHE A 149 10.17 -7.56 -21.64
N GLN A 150 9.46 -7.18 -22.71
CA GLN A 150 8.71 -8.11 -23.56
C GLN A 150 9.62 -9.09 -24.29
N ALA A 151 10.74 -8.61 -24.85
CA ALA A 151 11.73 -9.46 -25.51
C ALA A 151 12.33 -10.47 -24.52
N GLY A 152 12.71 -10.02 -23.31
CA GLY A 152 13.16 -10.89 -22.23
C GLY A 152 12.13 -11.93 -21.84
N SER A 153 10.87 -11.51 -21.65
CA SER A 153 9.77 -12.41 -21.30
C SER A 153 9.59 -13.51 -22.34
N LYS A 154 9.62 -13.17 -23.65
CA LYS A 154 9.53 -14.17 -24.74
C LYS A 154 10.68 -15.17 -24.73
N GLN A 155 11.90 -14.73 -24.39
CA GLN A 155 13.07 -15.61 -24.28
C GLN A 155 13.00 -16.53 -23.05
N ASN A 156 12.21 -16.18 -22.04
CA ASN A 156 12.07 -16.95 -20.82
C ASN A 156 11.04 -18.08 -20.93
N THR A 157 10.23 -18.14 -22.00
CA THR A 157 9.22 -19.19 -22.21
C THR A 157 9.87 -20.58 -22.14
N GLY A 158 9.46 -21.39 -21.15
CA GLY A 158 9.99 -22.74 -20.90
C GLY A 158 11.42 -22.81 -20.35
N ARG A 159 12.15 -21.68 -20.27
CA ARG A 159 13.56 -21.64 -19.88
C ARG A 159 13.76 -21.87 -18.38
N TYR A 160 12.81 -21.43 -17.57
CA TYR A 160 12.90 -21.53 -16.11
C TYR A 160 11.82 -22.45 -15.52
N THR A 161 12.19 -23.07 -14.41
CA THR A 161 11.30 -23.81 -13.52
C THR A 161 11.52 -23.33 -12.08
N THR A 162 10.79 -23.90 -11.14
CA THR A 162 10.97 -23.64 -9.71
C THR A 162 11.60 -24.84 -9.02
N GLY A 163 12.51 -24.58 -8.08
CA GLY A 163 13.04 -25.61 -7.19
C GLY A 163 12.07 -25.97 -6.05
N LYS A 164 12.56 -26.75 -5.09
CA LYS A 164 11.72 -27.27 -3.99
C LYS A 164 11.30 -26.19 -2.99
N LEU A 165 12.11 -25.15 -2.81
CA LEU A 165 11.77 -24.04 -1.94
C LEU A 165 10.92 -23.00 -2.68
N GLY A 166 10.91 -23.03 -4.02
CA GLY A 166 10.22 -22.06 -4.86
C GLY A 166 11.17 -21.10 -5.57
N GLU A 167 12.48 -21.32 -5.46
CA GLU A 167 13.53 -20.56 -6.14
C GLU A 167 13.47 -20.73 -7.66
N ILE A 168 13.92 -19.73 -8.43
CA ILE A 168 13.98 -19.84 -9.90
C ILE A 168 15.24 -20.61 -10.30
N LEU A 169 15.05 -21.66 -11.11
CA LEU A 169 16.13 -22.48 -11.68
C LEU A 169 16.01 -22.51 -13.21
N GLU A 170 17.14 -22.58 -13.92
CA GLU A 170 17.16 -22.93 -15.33
C GLU A 170 16.73 -24.39 -15.52
N THR A 171 15.75 -24.62 -16.39
CA THR A 171 15.22 -25.98 -16.67
C THR A 171 16.31 -26.92 -17.14
N ALA A 172 17.24 -26.44 -17.98
CA ALA A 172 18.29 -27.27 -18.57
C ALA A 172 19.40 -27.67 -17.59
N SER A 173 19.75 -26.79 -16.64
CA SER A 173 20.92 -26.98 -15.77
C SER A 173 20.56 -27.28 -14.31
N GLY A 174 19.33 -26.99 -13.89
CA GLY A 174 18.91 -27.03 -12.49
C GLY A 174 19.60 -26.01 -11.60
N LYS A 175 20.29 -25.01 -12.18
CA LYS A 175 21.04 -23.98 -11.44
C LYS A 175 20.28 -22.64 -11.45
N GLN A 176 20.56 -21.81 -10.46
CA GLN A 176 20.05 -20.44 -10.43
C GLN A 176 20.58 -19.65 -11.65
N PRO A 177 19.72 -18.97 -12.43
CA PRO A 177 20.16 -18.18 -13.57
C PRO A 177 21.04 -17.00 -13.12
N ALA A 178 22.03 -16.64 -13.94
CA ALA A 178 22.93 -15.54 -13.60
C ALA A 178 22.19 -14.19 -13.50
N TYR A 179 21.20 -13.98 -14.38
CA TYR A 179 20.41 -12.75 -14.48
C TYR A 179 19.12 -13.05 -15.24
N ILE A 180 18.03 -12.36 -14.91
CA ILE A 180 16.74 -12.48 -15.60
C ILE A 180 16.24 -11.08 -15.96
N ILE A 181 15.72 -10.95 -17.19
CA ILE A 181 14.98 -9.78 -17.67
C ILE A 181 13.63 -10.24 -18.20
N GLY A 182 12.58 -9.46 -17.96
CA GLY A 182 11.21 -9.85 -18.29
C GLY A 182 10.55 -10.69 -17.20
N PHE A 183 9.38 -11.24 -17.52
CA PHE A 183 8.74 -12.24 -16.69
C PHE A 183 9.53 -13.54 -16.73
N PRO A 184 9.95 -14.10 -15.57
CA PRO A 184 10.57 -15.43 -15.56
C PRO A 184 9.60 -16.52 -16.02
N PHE A 185 8.30 -16.36 -15.76
CA PHE A 185 7.28 -17.35 -16.11
C PHE A 185 6.16 -16.70 -16.94
N PRO A 186 6.41 -16.34 -18.21
CA PRO A 186 5.43 -15.63 -19.04
C PRO A 186 4.15 -16.44 -19.28
N GLU A 187 4.27 -17.77 -19.28
CA GLU A 187 3.16 -18.72 -19.41
C GLU A 187 3.00 -19.47 -18.10
N ILE A 188 1.80 -19.39 -17.52
CA ILE A 188 1.45 -20.04 -16.26
C ILE A 188 0.22 -20.90 -16.51
N ASP A 189 0.38 -22.21 -16.35
CA ASP A 189 -0.73 -23.14 -16.29
C ASP A 189 -1.33 -23.12 -14.87
N PRO A 190 -2.61 -22.74 -14.68
CA PRO A 190 -3.26 -22.78 -13.37
C PRO A 190 -3.30 -24.18 -12.72
N ALA A 191 -3.14 -25.26 -13.50
CA ALA A 191 -3.07 -26.62 -12.98
C ALA A 191 -1.68 -26.99 -12.43
N ASP A 192 -0.65 -26.20 -12.72
CA ASP A 192 0.70 -26.41 -12.19
C ASP A 192 0.71 -26.19 -10.66
N PRO A 193 1.16 -27.18 -9.85
CA PRO A 193 1.32 -26.99 -8.41
C PRO A 193 2.21 -25.80 -8.03
N ALA A 194 3.15 -25.40 -8.90
CA ALA A 194 4.02 -24.24 -8.73
C ALA A 194 3.44 -22.94 -9.30
N ALA A 195 2.21 -22.93 -9.85
CA ALA A 195 1.62 -21.75 -10.48
C ALA A 195 1.65 -20.52 -9.58
N ALA A 196 1.34 -20.68 -8.29
CA ALA A 196 1.29 -19.57 -7.35
C ALA A 196 2.64 -18.89 -7.13
N VAL A 197 3.71 -19.66 -6.94
CA VAL A 197 5.05 -19.09 -6.76
C VAL A 197 5.57 -18.49 -8.08
N LYS A 198 5.21 -19.04 -9.24
CA LYS A 198 5.52 -18.46 -10.55
C LYS A 198 4.84 -17.09 -10.75
N ILE A 199 3.56 -16.98 -10.38
CA ILE A 199 2.80 -15.71 -10.39
C ILE A 199 3.49 -14.68 -9.49
N LEU A 200 3.91 -15.10 -8.30
CA LEU A 200 4.60 -14.22 -7.35
C LEU A 200 5.95 -13.73 -7.89
N TRP A 201 6.75 -14.59 -8.51
CA TRP A 201 8.01 -14.18 -9.14
C TRP A 201 7.80 -13.19 -10.28
N ASN A 202 6.75 -13.35 -11.09
CA ASN A 202 6.41 -12.36 -12.11
C ASN A 202 6.08 -11.00 -11.51
N PHE A 203 5.39 -10.94 -10.37
CA PHE A 203 5.17 -9.70 -9.63
C PHE A 203 6.49 -9.05 -9.16
N TYR A 204 7.44 -9.84 -8.65
CA TYR A 204 8.75 -9.34 -8.25
C TYR A 204 9.55 -8.78 -9.42
N TYR A 205 9.73 -9.55 -10.50
CA TYR A 205 10.51 -9.10 -11.66
C TYR A 205 9.87 -7.92 -12.40
N ARG A 206 8.54 -7.85 -12.40
CA ARG A 206 7.80 -6.65 -12.79
C ARG A 206 8.19 -5.44 -11.95
N THR A 207 8.31 -5.61 -10.65
CA THR A 207 8.63 -4.52 -9.72
C THR A 207 10.08 -4.06 -9.90
N TYR A 208 11.00 -5.01 -10.00
CA TYR A 208 12.43 -4.74 -10.15
C TYR A 208 12.75 -3.99 -11.45
N TYR A 209 12.03 -4.27 -12.54
CA TYR A 209 12.26 -3.61 -13.82
C TYR A 209 12.13 -2.07 -13.78
N PHE A 210 11.26 -1.53 -12.92
CA PHE A 210 11.10 -0.07 -12.79
C PHE A 210 12.28 0.61 -12.08
N GLY A 211 13.27 -0.18 -11.66
CA GLY A 211 14.56 0.29 -11.23
C GLY A 211 14.58 0.79 -9.79
N ASN A 212 15.76 1.26 -9.41
CA ASN A 212 16.00 1.82 -8.08
C ASN A 212 15.10 3.02 -7.84
N LEU A 213 14.67 3.22 -6.60
CA LEU A 213 13.83 4.34 -6.24
C LEU A 213 14.20 4.91 -4.89
N ARG A 214 13.88 6.19 -4.71
CA ARG A 214 13.86 6.89 -3.42
C ARG A 214 12.50 7.55 -3.24
N ALA A 215 11.86 7.31 -2.11
CA ALA A 215 10.56 7.86 -1.78
C ALA A 215 10.59 8.52 -0.40
N GLU A 216 10.36 9.83 -0.37
CA GLU A 216 10.15 10.58 0.86
C GLU A 216 8.64 10.62 1.17
N SER A 217 8.21 9.75 2.08
CA SER A 217 6.78 9.49 2.31
C SER A 217 6.38 9.54 3.78
N GLN A 218 5.11 9.84 4.04
CA GLN A 218 4.51 9.72 5.36
C GLN A 218 4.01 8.29 5.58
N LEU A 219 4.15 7.80 6.81
CA LEU A 219 3.35 6.70 7.35
C LEU A 219 2.35 7.27 8.35
N ASN A 220 1.08 7.29 7.96
CA ASN A 220 0.00 7.88 8.74
C ASN A 220 -0.82 6.79 9.41
N MET A 221 -0.73 6.72 10.74
CA MET A 221 -1.51 5.85 11.61
C MET A 221 -2.79 6.57 12.01
N MET A 222 -3.93 5.94 11.76
CA MET A 222 -5.22 6.62 11.72
C MET A 222 -6.29 5.81 12.43
N SER A 223 -7.13 6.51 13.21
CA SER A 223 -8.42 6.00 13.68
C SER A 223 -9.51 6.34 12.66
N PRO A 224 -10.74 5.81 12.77
CA PRO A 224 -11.78 6.07 11.77
C PRO A 224 -12.07 7.56 11.55
N GLY A 225 -11.88 8.40 12.57
CA GLY A 225 -12.19 9.83 12.53
C GLY A 225 -10.99 10.76 12.36
N SER A 226 -9.75 10.30 12.59
CA SER A 226 -8.59 11.19 12.66
C SER A 226 -7.26 10.53 12.31
N LEU A 227 -6.31 11.36 11.92
CA LEU A 227 -4.88 11.02 11.96
C LEU A 227 -4.41 11.05 13.42
N GLU A 228 -3.89 9.93 13.91
CA GLU A 228 -3.42 9.79 15.30
C GLU A 228 -1.91 10.04 15.41
N ARG A 229 -1.14 9.50 14.47
CA ARG A 229 0.32 9.64 14.42
C ARG A 229 0.80 9.61 12.99
N ARG A 230 1.85 10.39 12.72
CA ARG A 230 2.52 10.45 11.44
C ARG A 230 4.01 10.22 11.66
N LEU A 231 4.62 9.43 10.78
CA LEU A 231 6.06 9.32 10.61
C LEU A 231 6.43 9.88 9.25
N ASP A 232 7.53 10.62 9.13
CA ASP A 232 8.13 10.94 7.83
C ASP A 232 9.32 10.02 7.61
N VAL A 233 9.29 9.27 6.51
CA VAL A 233 10.31 8.29 6.17
C VAL A 233 10.95 8.61 4.81
N ASP A 234 12.21 8.26 4.67
CA ASP A 234 12.95 8.23 3.42
C ASP A 234 13.31 6.78 3.12
N VAL A 235 12.76 6.26 2.04
CA VAL A 235 12.88 4.86 1.65
C VAL A 235 13.65 4.77 0.34
N SER A 236 14.75 4.03 0.36
CA SER A 236 15.57 3.75 -0.83
C SER A 236 15.59 2.25 -1.13
N PHE A 237 15.35 1.89 -2.38
CA PHE A 237 15.51 0.53 -2.90
C PHE A 237 16.55 0.49 -4.01
N MET A 238 17.45 -0.49 -3.94
CA MET A 238 18.46 -0.75 -4.95
C MET A 238 18.37 -2.20 -5.43
N TYR A 239 18.03 -2.39 -6.70
CA TYR A 239 17.83 -3.70 -7.32
C TYR A 239 19.06 -4.14 -8.11
N TYR A 240 19.38 -5.43 -8.03
CA TYR A 240 20.54 -6.05 -8.67
C TYR A 240 20.17 -6.99 -9.82
N ASP A 241 18.92 -7.47 -9.85
CA ASP A 241 18.38 -8.36 -10.88
C ASP A 241 17.05 -7.80 -11.40
N GLY A 242 16.61 -8.20 -12.60
CA GLY A 242 15.36 -7.71 -13.20
C GLY A 242 15.37 -6.26 -13.72
N VAL A 243 16.35 -5.44 -13.34
CA VAL A 243 16.58 -4.10 -13.90
C VAL A 243 17.18 -4.18 -15.30
N PRO A 244 16.94 -3.22 -16.20
CA PRO A 244 17.60 -3.20 -17.51
C PRO A 244 19.14 -3.31 -17.44
N GLU A 245 19.77 -3.96 -18.42
CA GLU A 245 21.21 -4.29 -18.41
C GLU A 245 22.12 -3.09 -18.10
N GLN A 246 21.78 -1.91 -18.62
CA GLN A 246 22.57 -0.68 -18.39
C GLN A 246 22.47 -0.13 -16.96
N GLU A 247 21.43 -0.51 -16.22
CA GLU A 247 21.20 -0.11 -14.83
C GLU A 247 21.72 -1.18 -13.85
N ARG A 248 22.15 -2.34 -14.38
CA ARG A 248 22.62 -3.47 -13.57
C ARG A 248 23.95 -3.15 -12.90
N VAL A 249 24.02 -3.43 -11.61
CA VAL A 249 25.28 -3.44 -10.88
C VAL A 249 26.09 -4.69 -11.26
N LYS A 250 27.17 -4.49 -12.02
CA LYS A 250 27.98 -5.60 -12.57
C LYS A 250 28.68 -6.43 -11.48
N ASN A 251 29.04 -5.82 -10.35
CA ASN A 251 29.70 -6.49 -9.25
C ASN A 251 28.72 -6.77 -8.11
N ASN A 252 28.23 -8.01 -8.02
CA ASN A 252 27.29 -8.46 -6.98
C ASN A 252 27.85 -9.71 -6.25
N PRO A 253 28.94 -9.57 -5.47
CA PRO A 253 29.63 -10.73 -4.87
C PRO A 253 28.80 -11.44 -3.80
N GLN A 254 27.81 -10.76 -3.23
CA GLN A 254 26.88 -11.32 -2.24
C GLN A 254 25.62 -11.93 -2.87
N ASN A 255 25.48 -11.86 -4.20
CA ASN A 255 24.35 -12.39 -4.94
C ASN A 255 22.99 -11.86 -4.42
N PHE A 256 22.88 -10.54 -4.24
CA PHE A 256 21.65 -9.87 -3.84
C PHE A 256 20.59 -9.87 -4.95
N LEU A 257 19.31 -9.92 -4.57
CA LEU A 257 18.19 -9.47 -5.41
C LEU A 257 18.05 -7.95 -5.32
N TYR A 258 18.00 -7.44 -4.09
CA TYR A 258 17.93 -6.02 -3.81
C TYR A 258 18.42 -5.71 -2.39
N GLN A 259 18.71 -4.43 -2.13
CA GLN A 259 18.90 -3.87 -0.80
C GLN A 259 17.91 -2.72 -0.57
N GLN A 260 17.52 -2.52 0.68
CA GLN A 260 16.57 -1.50 1.08
C GLN A 260 17.08 -0.76 2.32
N LEU A 261 16.96 0.56 2.31
CA LEU A 261 17.23 1.43 3.45
C LEU A 261 15.98 2.27 3.72
N VAL A 262 15.53 2.28 4.98
CA VAL A 262 14.45 3.13 5.47
C VAL A 262 15.02 3.99 6.59
N VAL A 263 14.89 5.31 6.51
CA VAL A 263 15.30 6.24 7.56
C VAL A 263 14.11 7.09 7.98
N VAL A 264 13.87 7.19 9.28
CA VAL A 264 12.82 8.06 9.84
C VAL A 264 13.39 9.45 10.03
N ASN A 265 12.77 10.45 9.41
CA ASN A 265 13.15 11.86 9.52
C ASN A 265 12.35 12.61 10.60
N SER A 266 11.15 12.14 10.92
CA SER A 266 10.23 12.75 11.88
C SER A 266 9.25 11.71 12.42
N PRO A 267 8.74 11.82 13.65
CA PRO A 267 8.97 12.85 14.68
C PRO A 267 10.31 12.72 15.43
N ASN A 268 10.69 13.74 16.20
CA ASN A 268 11.99 13.83 16.90
C ASN A 268 12.33 12.63 17.80
N ASP A 269 11.34 11.98 18.40
CA ASP A 269 11.54 10.79 19.24
C ASP A 269 11.96 9.55 18.43
N LEU A 270 11.71 9.56 17.12
CA LEU A 270 12.07 8.48 16.19
C LEU A 270 13.08 8.91 15.12
N GLN A 271 13.40 10.21 15.01
CA GLN A 271 14.30 10.76 14.01
C GLN A 271 15.69 10.07 14.04
N GLY A 272 16.16 9.63 12.88
CA GLY A 272 17.38 8.86 12.71
C GLY A 272 17.21 7.36 12.92
N THR A 273 16.01 6.89 13.28
CA THR A 273 15.74 5.44 13.30
C THR A 273 15.87 4.90 11.89
N GLY A 274 16.74 3.91 11.72
CA GLY A 274 17.06 3.35 10.42
C GLY A 274 16.76 1.85 10.38
N SER A 275 16.31 1.36 9.24
CA SER A 275 16.25 -0.07 8.93
C SER A 275 16.97 -0.36 7.63
N LEU A 276 17.88 -1.33 7.66
CA LEU A 276 18.59 -1.83 6.50
C LEU A 276 18.21 -3.28 6.25
N SER A 277 17.85 -3.61 5.02
CA SER A 277 17.49 -4.97 4.59
C SER A 277 18.32 -5.38 3.40
N TRP A 278 18.88 -6.59 3.44
CA TRP A 278 19.55 -7.21 2.30
C TRP A 278 18.80 -8.48 1.90
N ARG A 279 18.28 -8.49 0.67
CA ARG A 279 17.63 -9.67 0.10
C ARG A 279 18.59 -10.43 -0.80
N TYR A 280 18.77 -11.71 -0.49
CA TYR A 280 19.63 -12.61 -1.25
C TYR A 280 18.84 -13.37 -2.31
N ARG A 281 19.50 -13.68 -3.44
CA ARG A 281 18.99 -14.63 -4.44
C ARG A 281 19.11 -16.06 -3.95
N ASP A 282 20.06 -16.35 -3.07
CA ASP A 282 20.24 -17.71 -2.54
C ASP A 282 19.02 -18.10 -1.69
N PRO A 283 18.27 -19.16 -2.06
CA PRO A 283 17.07 -19.56 -1.34
C PRO A 283 17.37 -20.11 0.07
N GLN A 284 18.56 -20.67 0.30
CA GLN A 284 18.97 -21.21 1.60
C GLN A 284 19.44 -20.13 2.57
N LYS A 285 19.68 -18.91 2.09
CA LYS A 285 20.14 -17.79 2.91
C LYS A 285 18.97 -16.91 3.31
N ARG A 286 18.71 -16.78 4.61
CA ARG A 286 17.73 -15.81 5.12
C ARG A 286 18.18 -14.39 4.80
N ASP A 287 17.21 -13.51 4.61
CA ASP A 287 17.46 -12.07 4.49
C ASP A 287 18.21 -11.58 5.71
N SER A 288 19.10 -10.59 5.51
CA SER A 288 19.73 -9.92 6.65
C SER A 288 18.99 -8.61 6.90
N SER A 289 18.64 -8.33 8.15
CA SER A 289 17.93 -7.11 8.54
C SER A 289 18.58 -6.52 9.78
N TRP A 290 18.76 -5.20 9.77
CA TRP A 290 19.30 -4.45 10.89
C TRP A 290 18.47 -3.22 11.18
N ALA A 291 18.33 -2.91 12.46
CA ALA A 291 17.74 -1.67 12.93
C ALA A 291 18.78 -0.85 13.68
N TYR A 292 18.80 0.45 13.40
CA TYR A 292 19.51 1.43 14.20
C TYR A 292 18.48 2.26 14.99
N VAL A 293 18.67 2.32 16.30
CA VAL A 293 17.83 3.13 17.20
C VAL A 293 18.71 4.23 17.81
N PRO A 294 18.47 5.52 17.51
CA PRO A 294 19.29 6.64 17.96
C PRO A 294 19.51 6.68 19.48
N ALA A 295 18.46 6.40 20.26
CA ALA A 295 18.54 6.35 21.72
C ALA A 295 19.56 5.32 22.24
N LEU A 296 19.82 4.26 21.48
CA LEU A 296 20.79 3.22 21.82
C LEU A 296 22.15 3.42 21.14
N ARG A 297 22.23 4.28 20.11
CA ARG A 297 23.41 4.51 19.25
C ARG A 297 24.07 3.22 18.77
N ARG A 298 23.25 2.21 18.48
CA ARG A 298 23.70 0.85 18.13
C ARG A 298 22.88 0.30 16.99
N VAL A 299 23.57 -0.33 16.05
CA VAL A 299 22.98 -1.20 15.05
C VAL A 299 22.74 -2.57 15.69
N ARG A 300 21.53 -3.13 15.53
CA ARG A 300 21.18 -4.48 15.98
C ARG A 300 20.65 -5.29 14.81
N ALA A 301 21.12 -6.52 14.68
CA ALA A 301 20.49 -7.49 13.80
C ALA A 301 19.08 -7.79 14.31
N VAL A 302 18.14 -7.86 13.38
CA VAL A 302 16.73 -8.18 13.63
C VAL A 302 16.43 -9.52 12.96
N SER A 303 15.64 -10.36 13.63
CA SER A 303 15.20 -11.62 13.03
C SER A 303 14.40 -11.34 11.76
N PRO A 304 14.67 -12.06 10.65
CA PRO A 304 13.90 -11.90 9.42
C PRO A 304 12.39 -12.16 9.59
N ALA A 305 12.00 -12.99 10.56
CA ALA A 305 10.59 -13.23 10.88
C ALA A 305 9.87 -11.94 11.35
N ASN A 306 10.60 -11.00 11.95
CA ASN A 306 10.04 -9.73 12.44
C ASN A 306 9.72 -8.75 11.31
N ARG A 307 10.09 -9.04 10.05
CA ARG A 307 9.71 -8.20 8.91
C ARG A 307 8.20 -8.13 8.69
N SER A 308 7.47 -9.15 9.16
CA SER A 308 6.01 -9.20 9.18
C SER A 308 5.36 -8.37 10.29
N ASP A 309 6.15 -7.87 11.24
CA ASP A 309 5.67 -7.07 12.35
C ASP A 309 5.49 -5.61 11.96
N GLY A 310 4.63 -4.91 12.69
CA GLY A 310 4.28 -3.51 12.42
C GLY A 310 5.50 -2.59 12.53
N PHE A 311 5.84 -1.89 11.45
CA PHE A 311 6.99 -0.98 11.43
C PHE A 311 6.74 0.19 12.36
N LEU A 312 7.55 0.29 13.43
CA LEU A 312 7.50 1.35 14.45
C LEU A 312 6.10 1.59 15.02
N GLY A 313 5.36 0.50 15.26
CA GLY A 313 4.02 0.52 15.86
C GLY A 313 2.89 0.80 14.87
N SER A 314 3.19 0.90 13.58
CA SER A 314 2.17 0.99 12.53
C SER A 314 1.52 -0.36 12.26
N ASP A 315 0.43 -0.35 11.47
CA ASP A 315 -0.21 -1.56 10.96
C ASP A 315 0.41 -2.05 9.64
N MET A 316 1.42 -1.34 9.13
CA MET A 316 2.17 -1.69 7.93
C MET A 316 3.48 -2.37 8.30
N SER A 317 3.83 -3.44 7.61
CA SER A 317 5.03 -4.23 7.86
C SER A 317 6.14 -3.94 6.84
N GLN A 318 7.36 -4.42 7.08
CA GLN A 318 8.41 -4.33 6.07
C GLN A 318 8.12 -5.25 4.87
N ASP A 319 7.45 -6.37 5.13
CA ASP A 319 6.98 -7.31 4.11
C ASP A 319 5.77 -6.78 3.31
N ASP A 320 5.27 -5.57 3.59
CA ASP A 320 4.23 -4.94 2.77
C ASP A 320 4.88 -4.24 1.56
N GLY A 321 5.98 -3.50 1.77
CA GLY A 321 6.82 -2.93 0.71
C GLY A 321 6.03 -2.36 -0.49
N PRO A 322 6.26 -2.83 -1.73
CA PRO A 322 5.49 -2.41 -2.91
C PRO A 322 4.07 -3.01 -2.99
N PHE A 323 3.77 -4.08 -2.24
CA PHE A 323 2.46 -4.75 -2.04
C PHE A 323 2.65 -6.06 -1.23
N PHE A 324 3.75 -6.76 -1.52
CA PHE A 324 4.22 -7.90 -0.76
C PHE A 324 5.72 -8.03 -0.98
N ASP A 325 6.46 -8.24 0.10
CA ASP A 325 7.90 -8.25 0.13
C ASP A 325 8.44 -9.38 1.03
N GLY A 326 7.62 -10.41 1.29
CA GLY A 326 8.11 -11.65 1.89
C GLY A 326 8.90 -12.48 0.88
N LYS A 327 9.97 -13.14 1.33
CA LYS A 327 10.79 -13.99 0.45
C LYS A 327 9.96 -15.18 -0.05
N PRO A 328 9.77 -15.38 -1.37
CA PRO A 328 8.92 -16.47 -1.91
C PRO A 328 9.21 -17.83 -1.30
N GLU A 329 10.49 -18.12 -1.05
CA GLU A 329 10.98 -19.39 -0.55
C GLU A 329 10.60 -19.70 0.90
N ASP A 330 10.26 -18.68 1.68
CA ASP A 330 9.90 -18.81 3.09
C ASP A 330 8.43 -19.25 3.28
N PHE A 331 7.70 -19.52 2.19
CA PHE A 331 6.29 -19.88 2.22
C PHE A 331 6.01 -21.13 1.38
N ASP A 332 4.94 -21.83 1.74
CA ASP A 332 4.25 -22.78 0.88
C ASP A 332 3.10 -22.07 0.16
N TRP A 333 3.15 -22.02 -1.17
CA TRP A 333 2.21 -21.28 -2.00
C TRP A 333 1.20 -22.20 -2.69
N LYS A 334 -0.05 -21.74 -2.82
CA LYS A 334 -1.11 -22.43 -3.56
C LYS A 334 -1.93 -21.44 -4.37
N LEU A 335 -2.29 -21.84 -5.59
CA LEU A 335 -3.23 -21.06 -6.40
C LEU A 335 -4.64 -21.40 -5.94
N LYS A 336 -5.41 -20.40 -5.47
CA LYS A 336 -6.80 -20.57 -5.05
C LYS A 336 -7.76 -20.48 -6.23
N GLY A 337 -7.34 -19.78 -7.28
CA GLY A 337 -8.06 -19.67 -8.53
C GLY A 337 -7.95 -18.28 -9.12
N GLU A 338 -8.89 -17.97 -10.01
CA GLU A 338 -8.96 -16.70 -10.68
C GLU A 338 -10.32 -16.05 -10.48
N VAL A 339 -10.32 -14.74 -10.22
CA VAL A 339 -11.54 -13.98 -9.91
C VAL A 339 -11.57 -12.66 -10.66
N ASP A 340 -12.78 -12.20 -10.95
CA ASP A 340 -13.02 -10.83 -11.37
C ASP A 340 -13.22 -9.97 -10.12
N GLN A 341 -12.43 -8.91 -9.96
CA GLN A 341 -12.62 -7.95 -8.87
C GLN A 341 -12.39 -6.52 -9.34
N LEU A 342 -12.90 -5.57 -8.56
CA LEU A 342 -12.54 -4.18 -8.62
C LEU A 342 -11.24 -3.97 -7.82
N ARG A 343 -10.42 -3.04 -8.29
CA ARG A 343 -9.24 -2.54 -7.55
C ARG A 343 -9.13 -1.04 -7.63
N LEU A 344 -8.40 -0.46 -6.68
CA LEU A 344 -8.03 0.95 -6.69
C LEU A 344 -7.09 1.24 -7.87
N VAL A 345 -7.34 2.36 -8.55
CA VAL A 345 -6.53 2.89 -9.66
C VAL A 345 -6.39 4.41 -9.52
N ASP A 346 -5.30 4.97 -10.07
CA ASP A 346 -5.14 6.41 -10.22
C ASP A 346 -5.85 6.92 -11.50
N PRO A 347 -6.98 7.65 -11.40
CA PRO A 347 -7.73 8.09 -12.58
C PRO A 347 -6.96 9.05 -13.48
N MET A 348 -6.07 9.88 -12.92
CA MET A 348 -5.26 10.80 -13.71
C MET A 348 -4.24 10.05 -14.55
N ASN A 349 -3.64 9.01 -13.97
CA ASN A 349 -2.72 8.16 -14.69
C ASN A 349 -3.42 7.40 -15.82
N LEU A 350 -4.61 6.85 -15.58
CA LEU A 350 -5.38 6.17 -16.64
C LEU A 350 -5.76 7.11 -17.80
N GLN A 351 -5.83 8.42 -17.55
CA GLN A 351 -6.06 9.46 -18.55
C GLN A 351 -4.76 9.95 -19.23
N GLY A 352 -3.60 9.35 -18.92
CA GLY A 352 -2.31 9.74 -19.49
C GLY A 352 -1.76 11.07 -18.97
N LYS A 353 -2.16 11.50 -17.76
CA LYS A 353 -1.76 12.79 -17.18
C LYS A 353 -0.55 12.73 -16.25
N SER A 354 0.03 11.55 -16.05
CA SER A 354 1.26 11.41 -15.27
C SER A 354 2.43 12.12 -15.99
N GLY A 355 3.26 12.82 -15.23
CA GLY A 355 4.46 13.47 -15.72
C GLY A 355 5.68 13.16 -14.86
N ASN A 356 6.87 13.26 -15.44
CA ASN A 356 8.14 13.15 -14.73
C ASN A 356 9.15 14.18 -15.22
N ASN A 357 9.98 14.65 -14.29
CA ASN A 357 11.07 15.58 -14.55
C ASN A 357 12.42 14.87 -14.46
N TRP A 358 13.31 15.12 -15.41
CA TRP A 358 14.67 14.57 -15.40
C TRP A 358 15.52 15.23 -14.32
N LEU A 359 16.28 14.43 -13.57
CA LEU A 359 17.16 14.90 -12.51
C LEU A 359 18.59 15.13 -13.03
N SER A 360 19.28 16.15 -12.51
CA SER A 360 20.66 16.48 -12.93
C SER A 360 21.66 15.37 -12.63
N ASN A 361 21.44 14.59 -11.57
CA ASN A 361 22.22 13.41 -11.19
C ASN A 361 21.72 12.10 -11.84
N GLY A 362 20.75 12.19 -12.76
CA GLY A 362 20.13 11.05 -13.43
C GLY A 362 18.93 10.48 -12.68
N GLY A 363 18.01 9.91 -13.45
CA GLY A 363 16.73 9.40 -12.95
C GLY A 363 15.60 10.40 -13.12
N TRP A 364 14.43 10.04 -12.61
CA TRP A 364 13.16 10.69 -12.90
C TRP A 364 12.38 10.99 -11.62
N ARG A 365 11.98 12.24 -11.46
CA ARG A 365 11.08 12.67 -10.38
C ARG A 365 9.64 12.66 -10.86
N ALA A 366 8.73 11.99 -10.14
CA ALA A 366 7.31 12.05 -10.44
C ALA A 366 6.72 13.44 -10.12
N ASP A 367 5.95 13.96 -11.06
CA ASP A 367 5.23 15.23 -10.92
C ASP A 367 3.83 14.95 -10.38
N TRP A 368 3.65 15.20 -9.08
CA TRP A 368 2.37 15.01 -8.40
C TRP A 368 1.72 16.36 -8.11
N PRO A 369 0.40 16.51 -8.30
CA PRO A 369 -0.28 17.76 -7.98
C PRO A 369 -0.17 18.07 -6.49
N ALA A 370 0.36 19.24 -6.15
CA ALA A 370 0.66 19.63 -4.76
C ALA A 370 -0.59 19.67 -3.85
N ASP A 371 -1.74 20.06 -4.40
CA ASP A 371 -2.99 20.25 -3.64
C ASP A 371 -3.97 19.09 -3.75
N LEU A 372 -3.56 17.95 -4.32
CA LEU A 372 -4.44 16.79 -4.45
C LEU A 372 -4.74 16.20 -3.07
N LYS A 373 -5.99 16.30 -2.64
CA LYS A 373 -6.52 15.60 -1.48
C LYS A 373 -6.96 14.21 -1.90
N PHE A 374 -6.17 13.19 -1.57
CA PHE A 374 -6.47 11.82 -1.97
C PHE A 374 -6.88 10.90 -0.81
N LEU A 375 -6.84 11.40 0.43
CA LEU A 375 -7.30 10.70 1.62
C LEU A 375 -8.42 11.44 2.33
N GLY A 376 -9.33 10.69 2.95
CA GLY A 376 -10.48 11.22 3.67
C GLY A 376 -10.12 12.31 4.68
N TYR A 377 -9.08 12.10 5.50
CA TYR A 377 -8.66 13.07 6.51
C TYR A 377 -8.12 14.39 5.94
N MET A 378 -7.69 14.40 4.67
CA MET A 378 -7.20 15.61 4.00
C MET A 378 -8.33 16.53 3.54
N ASP A 379 -9.56 16.02 3.49
CA ASP A 379 -10.74 16.78 3.10
C ASP A 379 -11.69 17.01 4.30
N PRO A 380 -11.77 18.25 4.83
CA PRO A 380 -12.71 18.59 5.91
C PRO A 380 -14.19 18.36 5.57
N GLN A 381 -14.53 18.21 4.28
CA GLN A 381 -15.89 17.91 3.84
C GLN A 381 -16.19 16.40 3.82
N TRP A 382 -15.18 15.55 3.93
CA TRP A 382 -15.35 14.10 3.96
C TRP A 382 -16.01 13.64 5.25
N ARG A 383 -16.81 12.57 5.14
CA ARG A 383 -17.59 12.01 6.26
C ARG A 383 -17.43 10.50 6.43
N GLY A 384 -16.69 9.85 5.55
CA GLY A 384 -16.32 8.44 5.70
C GLY A 384 -15.12 8.28 6.62
N VAL A 385 -14.52 7.08 6.63
CA VAL A 385 -13.29 6.83 7.40
C VAL A 385 -12.13 7.70 6.90
N SER A 386 -11.24 8.04 7.82
CA SER A 386 -10.12 8.96 7.60
C SER A 386 -9.12 8.47 6.54
N TRP A 387 -8.93 7.15 6.41
CA TRP A 387 -8.05 6.51 5.43
C TRP A 387 -8.68 6.26 4.06
N ALA A 388 -9.92 6.71 3.83
CA ALA A 388 -10.61 6.45 2.57
C ALA A 388 -9.84 7.03 1.36
N PRO A 389 -9.66 6.28 0.26
CA PRO A 389 -8.94 6.73 -0.93
C PRO A 389 -9.80 7.63 -1.81
N ILE A 390 -10.12 8.85 -1.37
CA ILE A 390 -11.14 9.72 -1.98
C ILE A 390 -10.85 10.20 -3.41
N ALA A 391 -9.58 10.19 -3.84
CA ALA A 391 -9.20 10.53 -5.22
C ALA A 391 -8.96 9.31 -6.12
N ALA A 392 -9.11 8.09 -5.59
CA ALA A 392 -8.95 6.87 -6.38
C ALA A 392 -10.19 6.60 -7.24
N GLY A 393 -9.98 5.87 -8.33
CA GLY A 393 -11.04 5.18 -9.07
C GLY A 393 -11.06 3.69 -8.74
N LEU A 394 -12.09 3.00 -9.22
CA LEU A 394 -12.16 1.54 -9.26
C LEU A 394 -12.10 1.05 -10.69
N ALA A 395 -11.31 0.02 -10.97
CA ALA A 395 -11.31 -0.66 -12.25
C ALA A 395 -11.54 -2.15 -12.09
N LYS A 396 -12.41 -2.73 -12.93
CA LYS A 396 -12.64 -4.18 -12.95
C LYS A 396 -11.48 -4.86 -13.65
N ARG A 397 -10.87 -5.85 -13.00
CA ARG A 397 -9.73 -6.61 -13.49
C ARG A 397 -9.88 -8.10 -13.14
N ARG A 398 -9.15 -8.93 -13.88
CA ARG A 398 -9.02 -10.37 -13.59
C ARG A 398 -7.78 -10.58 -12.74
N PHE A 399 -7.90 -11.34 -11.66
CA PHE A 399 -6.82 -11.61 -10.71
C PHE A 399 -6.53 -13.09 -10.60
N TYR A 400 -5.26 -13.41 -10.35
CA TYR A 400 -4.88 -14.60 -9.63
C TYR A 400 -5.07 -14.36 -8.13
N VAL A 401 -5.59 -15.36 -7.42
CA VAL A 401 -5.62 -15.38 -5.96
C VAL A 401 -4.68 -16.45 -5.49
N ILE A 402 -3.57 -16.06 -4.87
CA ILE A 402 -2.58 -17.00 -4.33
C ILE A 402 -2.59 -16.95 -2.81
N GLU A 403 -2.44 -18.11 -2.18
CA GLU A 403 -2.40 -18.28 -0.73
C GLU A 403 -1.00 -18.72 -0.32
N GLY A 404 -0.41 -18.02 0.64
CA GLY A 404 0.89 -18.34 1.21
C GLY A 404 0.75 -18.74 2.68
N THR A 405 1.34 -19.87 3.05
CA THR A 405 1.51 -20.27 4.46
C THR A 405 3.00 -20.19 4.79
N PRO A 406 3.42 -19.36 5.77
CA PRO A 406 4.83 -19.25 6.11
C PRO A 406 5.36 -20.55 6.70
N ARG A 407 6.59 -20.91 6.32
CA ARG A 407 7.32 -22.05 6.89
C ARG A 407 7.83 -21.73 8.30
N ASP A 408 8.17 -20.47 8.57
CA ASP A 408 8.58 -20.01 9.89
C ASP A 408 7.37 -19.72 10.78
N LYS A 409 7.23 -20.47 11.88
CA LYS A 409 6.13 -20.33 12.83
C LYS A 409 6.18 -19.04 13.65
N TYR A 410 7.29 -18.31 13.61
CA TYR A 410 7.41 -16.98 14.22
C TYR A 410 6.94 -15.86 13.31
N TYR A 411 6.60 -16.14 12.05
CA TYR A 411 5.93 -15.18 11.18
C TYR A 411 4.59 -14.77 11.80
N LEU A 412 4.28 -13.47 11.80
CA LEU A 412 3.13 -12.93 12.55
C LEU A 412 1.79 -13.51 12.06
N PHE A 413 1.66 -13.71 10.76
CA PHE A 413 0.45 -14.19 10.11
C PHE A 413 0.55 -15.68 9.81
N GLY A 414 -0.49 -16.46 10.11
CA GLY A 414 -0.51 -17.89 9.80
C GLY A 414 -0.85 -18.20 8.35
N LYS A 415 -1.42 -17.23 7.63
CA LYS A 415 -1.78 -17.33 6.21
C LYS A 415 -1.89 -15.92 5.62
N ILE A 416 -1.49 -15.78 4.36
CA ILE A 416 -1.74 -14.58 3.55
C ILE A 416 -2.43 -14.96 2.23
N GLU A 417 -3.31 -14.09 1.73
CA GLU A 417 -3.94 -14.22 0.41
C GLU A 417 -3.65 -12.97 -0.42
N LEU A 418 -2.99 -13.16 -1.57
CA LEU A 418 -2.56 -12.09 -2.46
C LEU A 418 -3.40 -12.11 -3.74
N TYR A 419 -3.95 -10.94 -4.10
CA TYR A 419 -4.72 -10.73 -5.31
C TYR A 419 -3.86 -9.99 -6.33
N LEU A 420 -3.37 -10.70 -7.34
CA LEU A 420 -2.42 -10.20 -8.34
C LEU A 420 -3.08 -10.11 -9.72
N ASP A 421 -3.06 -8.93 -10.33
CA ASP A 421 -3.69 -8.66 -11.64
C ASP A 421 -3.06 -9.52 -12.75
N LYS A 422 -3.86 -10.23 -13.54
CA LYS A 422 -3.32 -11.17 -14.56
C LYS A 422 -2.50 -10.52 -15.68
N ILE A 423 -2.61 -9.21 -15.88
CA ILE A 423 -1.96 -8.51 -16.99
C ILE A 423 -0.78 -7.70 -16.48
N SER A 424 -1.01 -6.91 -15.42
CA SER A 424 0.01 -6.02 -14.87
C SER A 424 0.86 -6.66 -13.77
N PHE A 425 0.44 -7.83 -13.25
CA PHE A 425 0.96 -8.50 -12.06
C PHE A 425 0.98 -7.62 -10.79
N GLN A 426 0.39 -6.41 -10.82
CA GLN A 426 0.30 -5.57 -9.63
C GLN A 426 -0.69 -6.16 -8.63
N GLY A 427 -0.31 -6.16 -7.35
CA GLY A 427 -1.20 -6.54 -6.28
C GLY A 427 -2.28 -5.50 -5.99
N ALA A 428 -3.46 -5.94 -5.59
CA ALA A 428 -4.56 -5.08 -5.16
C ALA A 428 -4.91 -5.27 -3.69
N TRP A 429 -5.05 -6.53 -3.27
CA TRP A 429 -5.49 -6.91 -1.93
C TRP A 429 -4.55 -7.96 -1.34
N ASN A 430 -3.99 -7.68 -0.16
CA ASN A 430 -3.19 -8.62 0.62
C ASN A 430 -3.88 -8.88 1.95
N ARG A 431 -4.59 -10.00 2.06
CA ARG A 431 -5.39 -10.35 3.23
C ARG A 431 -4.55 -11.22 4.15
N LYS A 432 -4.36 -10.81 5.40
CA LYS A 432 -3.46 -11.45 6.34
C LYS A 432 -4.26 -12.01 7.52
N PHE A 433 -4.06 -13.30 7.79
CA PHE A 433 -4.84 -14.05 8.75
C PHE A 433 -3.98 -14.51 9.93
N GLY A 434 -4.59 -14.58 11.11
CA GLY A 434 -3.97 -15.19 12.27
C GLY A 434 -3.80 -16.70 12.10
N TRP A 435 -2.99 -17.31 12.97
CA TRP A 435 -2.78 -18.77 13.01
C TRP A 435 -4.05 -19.58 13.32
N LYS A 436 -5.14 -18.94 13.79
CA LYS A 436 -6.45 -19.57 13.99
C LYS A 436 -7.44 -19.27 12.87
N GLY A 437 -6.98 -18.62 11.79
CA GLY A 437 -7.77 -18.36 10.59
C GLY A 437 -8.62 -17.09 10.62
N GLU A 438 -8.55 -16.28 11.67
CA GLU A 438 -9.22 -14.98 11.68
C GLU A 438 -8.55 -14.00 10.69
N LEU A 439 -9.32 -13.12 10.05
CA LEU A 439 -8.74 -12.00 9.31
C LEU A 439 -8.24 -10.95 10.31
N LEU A 440 -6.98 -10.55 10.19
CA LEU A 440 -6.36 -9.56 11.08
C LEU A 440 -6.11 -8.24 10.36
N ASN A 441 -5.62 -8.30 9.12
CA ASN A 441 -5.21 -7.13 8.36
C ASN A 441 -5.53 -7.30 6.88
N ILE A 442 -5.86 -6.21 6.20
CA ILE A 442 -5.91 -6.14 4.74
C ILE A 442 -5.09 -4.96 4.24
N GLU A 443 -4.15 -5.25 3.34
CA GLU A 443 -3.46 -4.21 2.58
C GLU A 443 -4.21 -3.92 1.28
N GLN A 444 -4.31 -2.62 0.97
CA GLN A 444 -5.01 -2.08 -0.19
C GLN A 444 -4.00 -1.27 -1.01
N VAL A 445 -3.75 -1.66 -2.26
CA VAL A 445 -2.72 -1.01 -3.10
C VAL A 445 -3.29 -0.51 -4.42
N MET A 446 -3.09 0.77 -4.68
CA MET A 446 -3.51 1.43 -5.91
C MET A 446 -2.63 1.03 -7.10
N ALA A 447 -3.28 0.72 -8.22
CA ALA A 447 -2.60 0.45 -9.48
C ALA A 447 -2.31 1.70 -10.29
N TRP A 448 -1.34 1.53 -11.19
CA TRP A 448 -0.97 2.51 -12.19
C TRP A 448 -0.58 1.84 -13.53
N ASN A 449 -0.72 2.58 -14.63
CA ASN A 449 -0.12 2.30 -15.92
C ASN A 449 1.28 2.91 -16.00
N PRO A 450 2.27 2.16 -16.50
CA PRO A 450 3.55 2.74 -16.84
C PRO A 450 3.41 3.70 -18.03
N HIS A 451 4.33 4.66 -18.13
CA HIS A 451 4.44 5.51 -19.31
C HIS A 451 5.90 5.76 -19.68
N THR A 452 6.11 6.24 -20.91
CA THR A 452 7.43 6.47 -21.47
C THR A 452 7.87 7.92 -21.26
N VAL A 453 9.14 8.09 -20.89
CA VAL A 453 9.80 9.38 -20.73
C VAL A 453 11.11 9.40 -21.52
N THR A 454 11.56 10.58 -21.94
CA THR A 454 12.72 10.72 -22.83
C THR A 454 13.84 11.46 -22.12
N ARG A 455 14.97 10.78 -21.89
CA ARG A 455 16.18 11.36 -21.31
C ARG A 455 16.69 12.53 -22.17
N PRO A 456 17.49 13.45 -21.62
CA PRO A 456 18.13 14.53 -22.39
C PRO A 456 18.98 14.04 -23.57
N ASN A 457 19.49 12.80 -23.52
CA ASN A 457 20.25 12.19 -24.61
C ASN A 457 19.37 11.47 -25.66
N GLY A 458 18.05 11.63 -25.61
CA GLY A 458 17.09 11.03 -26.55
C GLY A 458 16.70 9.59 -26.26
N LYS A 459 17.32 8.92 -25.28
CA LYS A 459 16.92 7.57 -24.87
C LYS A 459 15.57 7.56 -24.17
N LYS A 460 14.74 6.57 -24.47
CA LYS A 460 13.46 6.34 -23.78
C LYS A 460 13.65 5.45 -22.55
N ASP A 461 13.01 5.84 -21.45
CA ASP A 461 12.83 5.01 -20.26
C ASP A 461 11.35 4.79 -20.00
N TRP A 462 11.04 3.74 -19.24
CA TRP A 462 9.70 3.45 -18.76
C TRP A 462 9.62 3.65 -17.25
N VAL A 463 8.69 4.49 -16.80
CA VAL A 463 8.53 4.85 -15.38
C VAL A 463 7.13 4.53 -14.89
N GLN A 464 6.96 4.52 -13.57
CA GLN A 464 5.66 4.39 -12.95
C GLN A 464 4.83 5.64 -13.26
N GLY A 465 3.63 5.48 -13.80
CA GLY A 465 2.74 6.60 -14.02
C GLY A 465 1.89 6.86 -12.77
N THR A 466 2.31 7.81 -11.95
CA THR A 466 1.61 8.11 -10.69
C THR A 466 1.39 9.61 -10.57
N ASN A 467 0.24 10.00 -10.04
CA ASN A 467 -0.08 11.37 -9.63
C ASN A 467 -0.37 11.44 -8.12
N GLN A 468 -0.48 10.27 -7.50
CA GLN A 468 -0.73 9.99 -6.10
C GLN A 468 -0.20 8.59 -5.81
N ALA A 469 0.05 8.29 -4.54
CA ALA A 469 0.29 6.93 -4.08
C ALA A 469 -0.70 6.60 -2.96
N PHE A 470 -1.16 5.35 -2.95
CA PHE A 470 -2.03 4.85 -1.90
C PHE A 470 -1.69 3.38 -1.61
N GLN A 471 -1.18 3.16 -0.40
CA GLN A 471 -1.08 1.86 0.22
C GLN A 471 -1.67 1.97 1.62
N CYS A 472 -2.66 1.16 1.94
CA CYS A 472 -3.35 1.20 3.22
C CYS A 472 -3.36 -0.19 3.84
N ALA A 473 -2.67 -0.36 4.97
CA ALA A 473 -2.74 -1.54 5.80
C ALA A 473 -3.78 -1.31 6.90
N GLU A 474 -4.94 -1.96 6.76
CA GLU A 474 -6.07 -1.80 7.68
C GLU A 474 -6.14 -2.97 8.65
N SER A 475 -6.11 -2.67 9.95
CA SER A 475 -6.25 -3.66 11.01
C SER A 475 -7.73 -3.85 11.36
N ILE A 476 -8.28 -4.98 10.91
CA ILE A 476 -9.72 -5.27 10.99
C ILE A 476 -10.21 -5.35 12.42
N LYS A 477 -9.41 -5.93 13.33
CA LYS A 477 -9.81 -6.08 14.75
C LYS A 477 -9.61 -4.82 15.58
N LEU A 478 -8.67 -3.96 15.18
CA LEU A 478 -8.35 -2.74 15.91
C LEU A 478 -9.09 -1.50 15.36
N GLU A 479 -9.81 -1.66 14.24
CA GLU A 479 -10.57 -0.60 13.57
C GLU A 479 -9.72 0.66 13.31
N ARG A 480 -8.49 0.44 12.85
CA ARG A 480 -7.50 1.48 12.54
C ARG A 480 -6.72 1.09 11.29
N ALA A 481 -6.08 2.07 10.68
CA ALA A 481 -5.26 1.82 9.50
C ALA A 481 -3.94 2.60 9.53
N THR A 482 -2.96 2.10 8.79
CA THR A 482 -1.77 2.86 8.40
C THR A 482 -1.77 3.09 6.90
N VAL A 483 -1.66 4.34 6.48
CA VAL A 483 -1.59 4.74 5.07
C VAL A 483 -0.20 5.29 4.74
N ALA A 484 0.37 4.79 3.65
CA ALA A 484 1.60 5.30 3.05
C ALA A 484 1.32 5.97 1.70
N GLY A 485 2.29 6.77 1.22
CA GLY A 485 2.25 7.37 -0.12
C GLY A 485 2.02 8.89 -0.14
N ILE A 486 1.84 9.53 1.02
CA ILE A 486 1.77 10.99 1.10
C ILE A 486 3.19 11.56 1.12
N LYS A 487 3.43 12.66 0.42
CA LYS A 487 4.73 13.36 0.47
C LYS A 487 4.98 13.92 1.88
N SER A 488 6.17 13.72 2.43
CA SER A 488 6.54 14.24 3.75
C SER A 488 6.57 15.77 3.83
N SER A 489 6.79 16.45 2.70
CA SER A 489 6.75 17.91 2.61
C SER A 489 6.47 18.35 1.16
N PRO A 490 6.21 19.64 0.90
CA PRO A 490 6.09 20.15 -0.47
C PRO A 490 7.34 19.92 -1.34
N THR A 491 8.51 19.75 -0.71
CA THR A 491 9.78 19.48 -1.40
C THR A 491 10.15 18.00 -1.42
N ALA A 492 9.35 17.12 -0.80
CA ALA A 492 9.57 15.68 -0.76
C ALA A 492 9.27 15.05 -2.12
N ASN A 493 10.10 14.06 -2.49
CA ASN A 493 10.10 13.55 -3.85
C ASN A 493 9.89 12.03 -3.91
N PHE A 494 9.34 11.62 -5.06
CA PHE A 494 9.36 10.23 -5.51
C PHE A 494 10.24 10.18 -6.75
N ASP A 495 11.44 9.67 -6.57
CA ASP A 495 12.49 9.62 -7.58
C ASP A 495 12.74 8.17 -7.98
N ALA A 496 12.74 7.87 -9.28
CA ALA A 496 12.85 6.54 -9.84
C ALA A 496 14.01 6.43 -10.85
N ARG A 497 14.44 5.19 -11.12
CA ARG A 497 15.60 4.86 -11.96
C ARG A 497 16.87 5.61 -11.54
N LEU A 498 17.06 5.73 -10.23
CA LEU A 498 18.26 6.34 -9.65
C LEU A 498 19.47 5.40 -9.77
N THR A 499 20.66 5.99 -9.74
CA THR A 499 21.90 5.24 -9.54
C THR A 499 22.39 5.50 -8.12
N PHE A 500 22.54 4.43 -7.33
CA PHE A 500 23.11 4.51 -5.98
C PHE A 500 24.54 3.99 -5.96
N ASP A 501 25.36 4.57 -5.08
CA ASP A 501 26.58 3.88 -4.62
C ASP A 501 26.14 2.74 -3.69
N PRO A 502 26.50 1.46 -3.96
CA PRO A 502 26.18 0.34 -3.08
C PRO A 502 26.53 0.59 -1.60
N LYS A 503 27.54 1.41 -1.31
CA LYS A 503 27.95 1.75 0.06
C LYS A 503 26.84 2.41 0.89
N LEU A 504 25.85 3.04 0.24
CA LEU A 504 24.67 3.58 0.92
C LEU A 504 23.91 2.50 1.71
N PHE A 505 24.01 1.25 1.27
CA PHE A 505 23.31 0.10 1.85
C PHE A 505 24.23 -0.76 2.74
N ASP A 506 25.37 -0.23 3.19
CA ASP A 506 26.24 -0.91 4.14
C ASP A 506 25.89 -0.58 5.60
N LEU A 507 26.33 -1.42 6.53
CA LEU A 507 26.09 -1.23 7.98
C LEU A 507 26.67 0.08 8.51
N ASP A 508 27.81 0.51 7.97
CA ASP A 508 28.44 1.76 8.36
C ASP A 508 27.58 2.96 7.96
N ALA A 509 26.97 2.93 6.77
CA ALA A 509 26.06 3.99 6.31
C ALA A 509 24.82 4.09 7.20
N LEU A 510 24.23 2.95 7.62
CA LEU A 510 23.10 2.94 8.55
C LEU A 510 23.42 3.69 9.86
N SER A 511 24.65 3.54 10.39
CA SER A 511 25.08 4.26 11.60
C SER A 511 25.28 5.76 11.38
N GLN A 512 25.61 6.19 10.15
CA GLN A 512 25.80 7.60 9.80
C GLN A 512 24.47 8.32 9.61
N HIS A 513 23.48 7.65 9.01
CA HIS A 513 22.12 8.20 8.84
C HIS A 513 21.38 8.42 10.16
N GLY A 514 21.78 7.70 11.21
CA GLY A 514 21.16 7.80 12.53
C GLY A 514 21.85 8.76 13.51
N LYS A 515 22.79 9.58 13.02
CA LYS A 515 23.37 10.71 13.76
C LYS A 515 22.71 11.99 13.29
#